data_AF-A0A495E6H1-F1
#
_entry.id   AF-A0A495E6H1-F1
#
_cell.length_a   1.000
_cell.length_b   1.000
_cell.length_c   1.000
_cell.angle_alpha   90.00
_cell.angle_beta   90.00
_cell.angle_gamma   90.00
#
_symmetry.space_group_name_H-M   'P 1'
#
loop_
_entity.id
_entity.type
_entity.pdbx_description
1 polymer ?
#
loop_
_entity_poly.entity_id
_entity_poly.type
_entity_poly.pdbx_seq_one_letter_code
_entity_poly.pdbx_strand_id
1 'polypeptide(L)'
;MKEGQPLRPEKPSEAPIPKEPRPASWKSAILNWSGALAAAALIAVPLWMLLSNPAVLGGHPALPILLVAAVALGIVWALFLVRHWNLTTDPDRRTRHQRRGSIAPGEPHGGARTHNNAAARRRLSRDRVQSSGDVSTWQLVRGIAGRLTALGFVAALAWLNPFPYQPGSTAQTAGTVAPSAPSDPSGPTDPTTSGATTPPAGPATSHASGVAKTEDATSITLTPQGVPEGKATTGLVFYPGAKVDAHAYQDVLKPLAAAGHLVVILKEPLGISLLDPGQARAAMDRHPGIGSWAVGGHSLGGVSASAFAASNHDVAGLLLFASYPAGNMADDGGLSVLSISGSNDGLSTPEKIAASKPLLPPTTTYVTVVGGVHAFFGDYGEQPGDGVPGVSREEAQQQIVAESLRFMDQLRAAS
;
A
#
# COMPACT_ATOMS: atom_id res chain seq x y z
N MET A 1 -30.85 1.17 -103.44
CA MET A 1 -31.20 2.34 -102.60
C MET A 1 -31.55 1.84 -101.21
N LYS A 2 -30.81 2.33 -100.20
CA LYS A 2 -31.11 2.38 -98.75
C LYS A 2 -31.28 1.02 -98.05
N GLU A 3 -30.78 0.79 -96.84
CA GLU A 3 -30.54 1.71 -95.73
C GLU A 3 -29.49 1.12 -94.77
N GLY A 4 -28.62 1.97 -94.23
CA GLY A 4 -27.50 1.59 -93.38
C GLY A 4 -27.94 1.17 -91.97
N GLN A 5 -27.29 0.14 -91.43
CA GLN A 5 -27.40 -0.20 -90.01
C GLN A 5 -26.64 0.83 -89.16
N PRO A 6 -27.24 1.37 -88.08
CA PRO A 6 -26.55 2.25 -87.16
C PRO A 6 -25.62 1.44 -86.24
N LEU A 7 -24.38 1.90 -86.14
CA LEU A 7 -23.37 1.44 -85.19
C LEU A 7 -23.90 1.55 -83.75
N ARG A 8 -23.84 0.44 -82.99
CA ARG A 8 -24.09 0.45 -81.55
C ARG A 8 -23.02 1.30 -80.86
N PRO A 9 -23.36 2.24 -79.96
CA PRO A 9 -22.36 2.91 -79.15
C PRO A 9 -21.73 1.91 -78.16
N GLU A 10 -20.40 1.81 -78.20
CA GLU A 10 -19.63 1.09 -77.17
C GLU A 10 -19.89 1.72 -75.80
N LYS A 11 -20.24 0.88 -74.82
CA LYS A 11 -20.37 1.27 -73.41
C LYS A 11 -18.98 1.69 -72.91
N PRO A 12 -18.81 2.86 -72.26
CA PRO A 12 -17.51 3.23 -71.70
C PRO A 12 -17.10 2.19 -70.64
N SER A 13 -15.86 1.72 -70.73
CA SER A 13 -15.21 0.88 -69.72
C SER A 13 -15.23 1.61 -68.38
N GLU A 14 -16.10 1.18 -67.47
CA GLU A 14 -16.20 1.68 -66.11
C GLU A 14 -14.87 1.42 -65.40
N ALA A 15 -14.09 2.49 -65.16
CA ALA A 15 -12.86 2.41 -64.39
C ALA A 15 -13.19 1.86 -62.98
N PRO A 16 -12.39 0.95 -62.40
CA PRO A 16 -12.65 0.45 -61.07
C PRO A 16 -12.59 1.61 -60.08
N ILE A 17 -13.74 1.96 -59.52
CA ILE A 17 -13.86 2.94 -58.43
C ILE A 17 -12.86 2.54 -57.33
N PRO A 18 -11.93 3.43 -56.93
CA PRO A 18 -11.05 3.13 -55.81
C PRO A 18 -11.93 2.89 -54.59
N LYS A 19 -11.87 1.68 -54.04
CA LYS A 19 -12.58 1.36 -52.80
C LYS A 19 -12.05 2.27 -51.72
N GLU A 20 -12.88 3.16 -51.21
CA GLU A 20 -12.57 3.95 -50.02
C GLU A 20 -12.10 3.00 -48.91
N PRO A 21 -11.06 3.38 -48.15
CA PRO A 21 -10.63 2.60 -46.99
C PRO A 21 -11.80 2.49 -46.02
N ARG A 22 -12.25 1.25 -45.75
CA ARG A 22 -13.33 1.03 -44.79
C ARG A 22 -12.86 1.55 -43.42
N PRO A 23 -13.66 2.35 -42.70
CA PRO A 23 -13.27 2.80 -41.37
C PRO A 23 -13.01 1.58 -40.48
N ALA A 24 -11.99 1.68 -39.63
CA ALA A 24 -11.69 0.62 -38.66
C ALA A 24 -12.97 0.27 -37.88
N SER A 25 -13.23 -1.03 -37.74
CA SER A 25 -14.35 -1.56 -36.95
C SER A 25 -14.36 -0.89 -35.58
N TRP A 26 -15.45 -0.23 -35.20
CA TRP A 26 -15.56 0.48 -33.91
C TRP A 26 -15.18 -0.43 -32.72
N LYS A 27 -15.42 -1.74 -32.83
CA LYS A 27 -15.01 -2.77 -31.86
C LYS A 27 -13.48 -2.87 -31.71
N SER A 28 -12.75 -2.80 -32.82
CA SER A 28 -11.27 -2.81 -32.82
C SER A 28 -10.71 -1.52 -32.20
N ALA A 29 -11.31 -0.36 -32.50
CA ALA A 29 -10.94 0.91 -31.90
C ALA A 29 -11.14 0.87 -30.37
N ILE A 30 -12.30 0.40 -29.90
CA ILE A 30 -12.58 0.24 -28.46
C ILE A 30 -11.54 -0.66 -27.79
N LEU A 31 -11.23 -1.82 -28.36
CA LEU A 31 -10.23 -2.73 -27.77
C LEU A 31 -8.84 -2.11 -27.71
N ASN A 32 -8.45 -1.39 -28.75
CA ASN A 32 -7.15 -0.74 -28.83
C ASN A 32 -7.01 0.37 -27.77
N TRP A 33 -7.97 1.28 -27.70
CA TRP A 33 -7.95 2.38 -26.72
C TRP A 33 -8.11 1.89 -25.28
N SER A 34 -9.02 0.96 -25.02
CA SER A 34 -9.17 0.36 -23.68
C SER A 34 -7.93 -0.45 -23.25
N GLY A 35 -7.22 -1.06 -24.21
CA GLY A 35 -5.95 -1.74 -23.94
C GLY A 35 -4.84 -0.74 -23.59
N ALA A 36 -4.75 0.36 -24.33
CA ALA A 36 -3.78 1.43 -24.05
C ALA A 36 -4.03 2.07 -22.68
N LEU A 37 -5.29 2.32 -22.32
CA LEU A 37 -5.66 2.83 -21.00
C LEU A 37 -5.30 1.86 -19.87
N ALA A 38 -5.57 0.56 -20.04
CA ALA A 38 -5.21 -0.45 -19.05
C ALA A 38 -3.69 -0.57 -18.86
N ALA A 39 -2.93 -0.55 -19.96
CA ALA A 39 -1.46 -0.56 -19.92
C ALA A 39 -0.91 0.71 -19.26
N ALA A 40 -1.47 1.89 -19.58
CA ALA A 40 -1.08 3.16 -18.95
C ALA A 40 -1.36 3.16 -17.45
N ALA A 41 -2.52 2.63 -17.01
CA ALA A 41 -2.85 2.51 -15.59
C ALA A 41 -1.88 1.57 -14.84
N LEU A 42 -1.53 0.42 -15.44
CA LEU A 42 -0.55 -0.52 -14.90
C LEU A 42 0.87 0.06 -14.76
N ILE A 43 1.18 1.14 -15.47
CA ILE A 43 2.47 1.83 -15.38
C ILE A 43 2.37 3.01 -14.42
N ALA A 44 1.43 3.93 -14.67
CA ALA A 44 1.37 5.22 -14.02
C ALA A 44 1.03 5.12 -12.53
N VAL A 45 0.07 4.26 -12.15
CA VAL A 45 -0.34 4.13 -10.74
C VAL A 45 0.78 3.53 -9.89
N PRO A 46 1.42 2.40 -10.27
CA PRO A 46 2.52 1.86 -9.48
C PRO A 46 3.73 2.80 -9.41
N LEU A 47 4.07 3.49 -10.51
CA LEU A 47 5.14 4.50 -10.49
C LEU A 47 4.81 5.66 -9.57
N TRP A 48 3.57 6.17 -9.61
CA TRP A 48 3.12 7.22 -8.70
C TRP A 48 3.30 6.78 -7.25
N MET A 49 2.83 5.58 -6.87
CA MET A 49 2.98 5.04 -5.52
C MET A 49 4.45 4.95 -5.08
N LEU A 50 5.32 4.41 -5.94
CA LEU A 50 6.76 4.28 -5.65
C LEU A 50 7.45 5.63 -5.45
N LEU A 51 7.00 6.67 -6.14
CA LEU A 51 7.63 7.99 -6.13
C LEU A 51 7.04 8.95 -5.10
N SER A 52 5.75 8.83 -4.79
CA SER A 52 5.04 9.79 -3.95
C SER A 52 4.93 9.37 -2.48
N ASN A 53 5.08 8.08 -2.18
CA ASN A 53 4.88 7.55 -0.85
C ASN A 53 6.12 6.80 -0.33
N PRO A 54 6.95 7.42 0.53
CA PRO A 54 8.16 6.78 1.02
C PRO A 54 7.89 5.50 1.82
N ALA A 55 6.72 5.35 2.43
CA ALA A 55 6.35 4.13 3.17
C ALA A 55 6.24 2.89 2.28
N VAL A 56 6.03 3.06 0.96
CA VAL A 56 6.07 1.94 0.01
C VAL A 56 7.46 1.31 -0.05
N LEU A 57 8.52 2.14 -0.02
CA LEU A 57 9.91 1.67 -0.08
C LEU A 57 10.48 1.38 1.31
N GLY A 58 10.03 2.10 2.35
CA GLY A 58 10.45 1.91 3.72
C GLY A 58 9.84 0.68 4.40
N GLY A 59 8.71 0.18 3.89
CA GLY A 59 8.02 -1.00 4.41
C GLY A 59 8.60 -2.35 3.93
N HIS A 60 7.80 -3.40 4.05
CA HIS A 60 8.17 -4.74 3.60
C HIS A 60 8.35 -4.78 2.07
N PRO A 61 9.36 -5.50 1.51
CA PRO A 61 9.68 -5.48 0.09
C PRO A 61 8.58 -6.06 -0.84
N ALA A 62 7.58 -6.74 -0.29
CA ALA A 62 6.50 -7.35 -1.07
C ALA A 62 5.76 -6.34 -1.97
N LEU A 63 5.34 -5.19 -1.43
CA LEU A 63 4.63 -4.18 -2.20
C LEU A 63 5.50 -3.57 -3.31
N PRO A 64 6.71 -3.03 -3.04
CA PRO A 64 7.53 -2.44 -4.10
C PRO A 64 7.93 -3.45 -5.19
N ILE A 65 8.16 -4.72 -4.85
CA ILE A 65 8.40 -5.77 -5.85
C ILE A 65 7.16 -5.95 -6.75
N LEU A 66 5.96 -6.03 -6.18
CA LEU A 66 4.71 -6.14 -6.94
C LEU A 66 4.48 -4.93 -7.84
N LEU A 67 4.77 -3.72 -7.35
CA LEU A 67 4.63 -2.48 -8.12
C LEU A 67 5.60 -2.47 -9.31
N VAL A 68 6.87 -2.82 -9.11
CA VAL A 68 7.85 -2.91 -10.21
C VAL A 68 7.44 -3.97 -11.23
N ALA A 69 6.96 -5.13 -10.78
CA ALA A 69 6.45 -6.17 -11.67
C ALA A 69 5.24 -5.67 -12.49
N ALA A 70 4.32 -4.93 -11.87
CA ALA A 70 3.17 -4.33 -12.55
C ALA A 70 3.60 -3.33 -13.64
N VAL A 71 4.56 -2.46 -13.34
CA VAL A 71 5.14 -1.51 -14.33
C VAL A 71 5.74 -2.27 -15.50
N ALA A 72 6.57 -3.29 -15.24
CA ALA A 72 7.20 -4.08 -16.29
C ALA A 72 6.15 -4.76 -17.19
N LEU A 73 5.10 -5.32 -16.59
CA LEU A 73 4.00 -5.96 -17.31
C LEU A 73 3.22 -4.97 -18.17
N GLY A 74 2.96 -3.77 -17.64
CA GLY A 74 2.34 -2.66 -18.37
C GLY A 74 3.18 -2.21 -19.57
N ILE A 75 4.50 -2.08 -19.41
CA ILE A 75 5.42 -1.73 -20.51
C ILE A 75 5.40 -2.81 -21.59
N VAL A 76 5.50 -4.09 -21.22
CA VAL A 76 5.44 -5.20 -22.17
C VAL A 76 4.12 -5.16 -22.94
N TRP A 77 2.99 -4.95 -22.26
CA TRP A 77 1.69 -4.81 -22.90
C TRP A 77 1.64 -3.62 -23.86
N ALA A 78 2.13 -2.44 -23.46
CA ALA A 78 2.20 -1.27 -24.33
C ALA A 78 3.02 -1.53 -25.60
N LEU A 79 4.17 -2.20 -25.48
CA LEU A 79 4.99 -2.59 -26.63
C LEU A 79 4.25 -3.57 -27.57
N PHE A 80 3.51 -4.53 -27.03
CA PHE A 80 2.66 -5.41 -27.83
C PHE A 80 1.56 -4.64 -28.57
N LEU A 81 0.92 -3.65 -27.93
CA LEU A 81 -0.09 -2.80 -28.57
C LEU A 81 0.51 -1.95 -29.70
N VAL A 82 1.67 -1.32 -29.47
CA VAL A 82 2.38 -0.54 -30.50
C VAL A 82 2.79 -1.43 -31.68
N ARG A 83 3.34 -2.62 -31.40
CA ARG A 83 3.68 -3.60 -32.44
C ARG A 83 2.44 -4.03 -33.22
N HIS A 84 1.32 -4.26 -32.54
CA HIS A 84 0.08 -4.62 -33.19
C HIS A 84 -0.45 -3.49 -34.08
N TRP A 85 -0.45 -2.25 -33.59
CA TRP A 85 -0.86 -1.07 -34.36
C TRP A 85 0.00 -0.88 -35.60
N ASN A 86 1.33 -0.90 -35.46
CA ASN A 86 2.25 -0.77 -36.58
C ASN A 86 2.06 -1.87 -37.66
N LEU A 87 1.68 -3.09 -37.26
CA LEU A 87 1.36 -4.16 -38.20
C LEU A 87 0.01 -3.98 -38.89
N THR A 88 -0.92 -3.24 -38.29
CA THR A 88 -2.25 -2.97 -38.85
C THR A 88 -2.31 -1.69 -39.70
N THR A 89 -1.45 -0.70 -39.43
CA THR A 89 -1.41 0.58 -40.17
C THR A 89 -0.50 0.54 -41.41
N ASP A 90 0.44 -0.40 -41.52
CA ASP A 90 1.27 -0.63 -42.71
C ASP A 90 1.13 -2.09 -43.22
N PRO A 91 0.07 -2.42 -43.98
CA PRO A 91 -0.07 -3.72 -44.62
C PRO A 91 0.95 -3.95 -45.76
N ASP A 92 1.59 -2.89 -46.28
CA ASP A 92 2.51 -2.95 -47.43
C ASP A 92 3.92 -3.46 -47.08
N ARG A 93 4.29 -3.48 -45.80
CA ARG A 93 5.52 -4.16 -45.35
C ARG A 93 5.52 -5.68 -45.61
N ARG A 94 4.36 -6.33 -45.54
CA ARG A 94 4.24 -7.77 -45.87
C ARG A 94 4.39 -8.03 -47.37
N THR A 95 3.81 -7.16 -48.21
CA THR A 95 3.84 -7.31 -49.67
C THR A 95 5.23 -7.00 -50.23
N ARG A 96 5.99 -6.10 -49.61
CA ARG A 96 7.36 -5.74 -50.05
C ARG A 96 8.40 -6.84 -49.82
N HIS A 97 8.31 -7.59 -48.72
CA HIS A 97 9.18 -8.75 -48.49
C HIS A 97 8.83 -9.94 -49.39
N GLN A 98 7.55 -10.12 -49.73
CA GLN A 98 7.10 -11.20 -50.61
C GLN A 98 7.40 -10.90 -52.09
N ARG A 99 7.34 -9.63 -52.52
CA ARG A 99 7.71 -9.21 -53.90
C ARG A 99 9.21 -9.16 -54.17
N ARG A 100 10.07 -9.04 -53.14
CA ARG A 100 11.53 -9.07 -53.33
C ARG A 100 12.11 -10.47 -53.53
N GLY A 101 11.36 -11.52 -53.20
CA GLY A 101 11.78 -12.91 -53.40
C GLY A 101 11.40 -13.53 -54.76
N SER A 102 10.74 -12.78 -55.66
CA SER A 102 10.17 -13.35 -56.89
C SER A 102 10.68 -12.73 -58.19
N ILE A 103 11.85 -12.07 -58.20
CA ILE A 103 12.47 -11.59 -59.44
C ILE A 103 13.58 -12.56 -59.84
N ALA A 104 13.21 -13.56 -60.65
CA ALA A 104 14.15 -14.33 -61.46
C ALA A 104 14.05 -13.83 -62.92
N PRO A 105 15.16 -13.69 -63.67
CA PRO A 105 15.14 -13.12 -65.01
C PRO A 105 14.96 -14.18 -66.11
N GLY A 106 14.20 -13.80 -67.16
CA GLY A 106 14.45 -14.20 -68.55
C GLY A 106 13.90 -15.56 -69.01
N GLU A 107 12.84 -15.53 -69.83
CA GLU A 107 12.86 -15.96 -71.26
C GLU A 107 11.42 -16.21 -71.78
N PRO A 108 11.15 -15.98 -73.09
CA PRO A 108 9.83 -16.09 -73.70
C PRO A 108 9.64 -17.41 -74.47
N HIS A 109 8.39 -17.88 -74.55
CA HIS A 109 7.70 -18.36 -75.76
C HIS A 109 6.68 -19.47 -75.48
N GLY A 110 5.48 -19.25 -76.02
CA GLY A 110 4.75 -20.25 -76.79
C GLY A 110 3.94 -21.29 -76.02
N GLY A 111 2.63 -21.29 -76.25
CA GLY A 111 1.82 -22.50 -76.06
C GLY A 111 0.49 -22.25 -75.36
N ALA A 112 -0.57 -22.15 -76.16
CA ALA A 112 -1.95 -22.17 -75.71
C ALA A 112 -2.22 -23.38 -74.80
N ARG A 113 -2.68 -23.13 -73.58
CA ARG A 113 -3.49 -24.08 -72.79
C ARG A 113 -4.63 -23.34 -72.12
N THR A 114 -5.81 -23.51 -72.72
CA THR A 114 -7.09 -23.34 -72.07
C THR A 114 -7.21 -24.34 -70.90
N HIS A 115 -7.10 -23.90 -69.65
CA HIS A 115 -7.73 -24.56 -68.51
C HIS A 115 -7.75 -23.67 -67.24
N ASN A 116 -8.93 -23.61 -66.62
CA ASN A 116 -9.17 -23.39 -65.19
C ASN A 116 -8.95 -22.00 -64.57
N ASN A 117 -9.66 -20.99 -65.10
CA ASN A 117 -9.93 -19.76 -64.36
C ASN A 117 -10.95 -19.93 -63.20
N ALA A 118 -11.65 -21.06 -63.10
CA ALA A 118 -12.64 -21.29 -62.04
C ALA A 118 -12.01 -21.65 -60.68
N ALA A 119 -10.92 -22.40 -60.66
CA ALA A 119 -10.22 -22.79 -59.42
C ALA A 119 -9.40 -21.63 -58.83
N ALA A 120 -8.76 -20.83 -59.68
CA ALA A 120 -8.07 -19.61 -59.27
C ALA A 120 -9.05 -18.55 -58.74
N ARG A 121 -10.21 -18.37 -59.41
CA ARG A 121 -11.28 -17.50 -58.91
C ARG A 121 -11.94 -18.00 -57.63
N ARG A 122 -12.07 -19.32 -57.44
CA ARG A 122 -12.58 -19.92 -56.18
C ARG A 122 -11.57 -19.85 -55.02
N ARG A 123 -10.27 -19.92 -55.29
CA ARG A 123 -9.22 -19.66 -54.27
C ARG A 123 -9.18 -18.18 -53.90
N LEU A 124 -9.20 -17.28 -54.89
CA LEU A 124 -9.28 -15.83 -54.65
C LEU A 124 -10.59 -15.41 -53.99
N SER A 125 -11.70 -16.12 -54.20
CA SER A 125 -12.96 -15.87 -53.49
C SER A 125 -12.97 -16.48 -52.08
N ARG A 126 -12.32 -17.63 -51.85
CA ARG A 126 -12.13 -18.19 -50.50
C ARG A 126 -11.21 -17.31 -49.65
N ASP A 127 -10.10 -16.85 -50.21
CA ASP A 127 -9.19 -15.92 -49.52
C ASP A 127 -9.84 -14.54 -49.29
N ARG A 128 -10.80 -14.14 -50.14
CA ARG A 128 -11.60 -12.91 -49.98
C ARG A 128 -12.71 -13.05 -48.93
N VAL A 129 -13.14 -14.26 -48.59
CA VAL A 129 -14.14 -14.52 -47.54
C VAL A 129 -13.50 -14.71 -46.16
N GLN A 130 -12.18 -15.00 -46.10
CA GLN A 130 -11.45 -15.19 -44.83
C GLN A 130 -10.89 -13.89 -44.21
N SER A 131 -11.23 -12.71 -44.77
CA SER A 131 -10.69 -11.40 -44.35
C SER A 131 -11.81 -10.39 -44.06
N SER A 132 -12.85 -10.79 -43.31
CA SER A 132 -13.65 -9.81 -42.58
C SER A 132 -12.87 -9.42 -41.33
N GLY A 133 -12.17 -8.28 -41.37
CA GLY A 133 -11.44 -7.68 -40.23
C GLY A 133 -12.34 -7.19 -39.08
N ASP A 134 -13.49 -7.84 -38.87
CA ASP A 134 -14.40 -7.54 -37.79
C ASP A 134 -14.12 -8.44 -36.59
N VAL A 135 -13.82 -7.81 -35.46
CA VAL A 135 -13.62 -8.50 -34.18
C VAL A 135 -14.93 -9.17 -33.79
N SER A 136 -14.89 -10.49 -33.53
CA SER A 136 -16.06 -11.21 -33.05
C SER A 136 -16.51 -10.67 -31.68
N THR A 137 -17.81 -10.74 -31.40
CA THR A 137 -18.35 -10.34 -30.09
C THR A 137 -17.66 -11.08 -28.94
N TRP A 138 -17.31 -12.35 -29.15
CA TRP A 138 -16.59 -13.14 -28.14
C TRP A 138 -15.15 -12.66 -27.91
N GLN A 139 -14.42 -12.28 -28.98
CA GLN A 139 -13.10 -11.66 -28.86
C GLN A 139 -13.17 -10.28 -28.18
N LEU A 140 -14.21 -9.50 -28.44
CA LEU A 140 -14.47 -8.24 -27.76
C LEU A 140 -14.70 -8.46 -26.26
N VAL A 141 -15.60 -9.37 -25.90
CA VAL A 141 -15.90 -9.71 -24.50
C VAL A 141 -14.64 -10.20 -23.78
N ARG A 142 -13.89 -11.15 -24.37
CA ARG A 142 -12.64 -11.66 -23.77
C ARG A 142 -11.59 -10.56 -23.62
N GLY A 143 -11.49 -9.66 -24.60
CA GLY A 143 -10.59 -8.52 -24.55
C GLY A 143 -10.95 -7.55 -23.43
N ILE A 144 -12.22 -7.18 -23.31
CA ILE A 144 -12.71 -6.31 -22.24
C ILE A 144 -12.49 -6.96 -20.87
N ALA A 145 -12.80 -8.25 -20.72
CA ALA A 145 -12.60 -8.98 -19.47
C ALA A 145 -11.15 -8.87 -18.96
N GLY A 146 -10.16 -9.13 -19.81
CA GLY A 146 -8.75 -9.01 -19.42
C GLY A 146 -8.34 -7.59 -18.99
N ARG A 147 -8.95 -6.55 -19.56
CA ARG A 147 -8.70 -5.15 -19.18
C ARG A 147 -9.34 -4.81 -17.84
N LEU A 148 -10.56 -5.30 -17.59
CA LEU A 148 -11.21 -5.15 -16.29
C LEU A 148 -10.42 -5.86 -15.19
N THR A 149 -9.86 -7.04 -15.46
CA THR A 149 -8.96 -7.72 -14.52
C THR A 149 -7.72 -6.87 -14.21
N ALA A 150 -7.08 -6.28 -15.22
CA ALA A 150 -5.93 -5.41 -15.03
C ALA A 150 -6.26 -4.15 -14.22
N LEU A 151 -7.39 -3.48 -14.53
CA LEU A 151 -7.85 -2.31 -13.79
C LEU A 151 -8.22 -2.66 -12.34
N GLY A 152 -8.86 -3.80 -12.12
CA GLY A 152 -9.14 -4.31 -10.78
C GLY A 152 -7.86 -4.57 -9.98
N PHE A 153 -6.84 -5.14 -10.62
CA PHE A 153 -5.52 -5.33 -10.01
C PHE A 153 -4.85 -4.00 -9.67
N VAL A 154 -4.87 -3.00 -10.56
CA VAL A 154 -4.34 -1.65 -10.29
C VAL A 154 -5.09 -0.99 -9.13
N ALA A 155 -6.42 -1.11 -9.08
CA ALA A 155 -7.23 -0.60 -7.98
C ALA A 155 -6.87 -1.28 -6.65
N ALA A 156 -6.62 -2.59 -6.66
CA ALA A 156 -6.16 -3.32 -5.48
C ALA A 156 -4.77 -2.84 -5.01
N LEU A 157 -3.82 -2.61 -5.93
CA LEU A 157 -2.51 -2.02 -5.60
C LEU A 157 -2.65 -0.62 -5.00
N ALA A 158 -3.46 0.25 -5.62
CA ALA A 158 -3.73 1.58 -5.09
C ALA A 158 -4.38 1.54 -3.70
N TRP A 159 -5.26 0.58 -3.46
CA TRP A 159 -5.85 0.36 -2.14
C TRP A 159 -4.82 -0.09 -1.10
N LEU A 160 -3.77 -0.82 -1.50
CA LEU A 160 -2.65 -1.21 -0.62
C LEU A 160 -1.67 -0.06 -0.33
N ASN A 161 -1.88 1.14 -0.89
CA ASN A 161 -1.03 2.28 -0.60
C ASN A 161 -0.99 2.56 0.92
N PRO A 162 0.19 2.50 1.57
CA PRO A 162 0.28 2.61 3.02
C PRO A 162 0.08 4.05 3.51
N PHE A 163 -0.43 4.19 4.74
CA PHE A 163 -0.40 5.45 5.46
C PHE A 163 1.06 5.76 5.84
N PRO A 164 1.65 6.85 5.30
CA PRO A 164 3.04 7.16 5.56
C PRO A 164 3.25 7.64 6.98
N TYR A 165 4.47 7.47 7.50
CA TYR A 165 4.88 8.17 8.70
C TYR A 165 4.78 9.68 8.51
N GLN A 166 4.05 10.31 9.43
CA GLN A 166 3.83 11.75 9.53
C GLN A 166 4.20 12.17 10.95
N PRO A 167 5.48 12.47 11.23
CA PRO A 167 5.87 12.97 12.54
C PRO A 167 5.00 14.17 12.90
N GLY A 168 4.46 14.20 14.12
CA GLY A 168 3.67 15.32 14.61
C GLY A 168 4.45 16.61 14.41
N SER A 169 3.88 17.55 13.65
CA SER A 169 4.45 18.89 13.53
C SER A 169 4.32 19.56 14.89
N THR A 170 5.40 19.60 15.67
CA THR A 170 5.51 20.55 16.77
C THR A 170 5.30 21.95 16.17
N ALA A 171 4.15 22.56 16.47
CA ALA A 171 3.69 23.88 16.00
C ALA A 171 3.08 23.95 14.58
N GLN A 172 1.77 23.70 14.47
CA GLN A 172 0.88 24.54 13.64
C GLN A 172 -0.60 24.27 13.93
N THR A 173 -1.13 24.93 14.98
CA THR A 173 -2.44 25.62 15.01
C THR A 173 -2.62 26.27 16.39
N ALA A 174 -1.69 27.14 16.78
CA ALA A 174 -2.07 28.27 17.62
C ALA A 174 -2.70 29.28 16.67
N GLY A 175 -3.99 29.10 16.39
CA GLY A 175 -4.78 30.12 15.73
C GLY A 175 -4.65 31.41 16.52
N THR A 176 -4.22 32.47 15.85
CA THR A 176 -4.18 33.84 16.33
C THR A 176 -5.53 34.22 16.92
N VAL A 177 -5.69 34.06 18.23
CA VAL A 177 -6.66 34.80 19.04
C VAL A 177 -5.83 35.70 19.92
N ALA A 178 -5.64 36.93 19.44
CA ALA A 178 -5.10 38.00 20.25
C ALA A 178 -6.02 38.19 21.48
N PRO A 179 -5.48 38.17 22.72
CA PRO A 179 -6.26 38.65 23.85
C PRO A 179 -6.33 40.18 23.76
N SER A 180 -7.53 40.69 23.49
CA SER A 180 -7.88 42.10 23.66
C SER A 180 -7.65 42.50 25.13
N ALA A 181 -6.66 43.34 25.37
CA ALA A 181 -6.44 43.99 26.65
C ALA A 181 -7.56 45.01 26.95
N PRO A 182 -8.03 45.11 28.20
CA PRO A 182 -8.63 46.34 28.70
C PRO A 182 -7.56 47.22 29.34
N SER A 183 -7.48 48.45 28.84
CA SER A 183 -6.82 49.59 29.47
C SER A 183 -7.52 49.94 30.79
N ASP A 184 -6.78 50.13 31.89
CA ASP A 184 -6.71 51.44 32.54
C ASP A 184 -5.64 51.52 33.65
N PRO A 185 -5.04 52.71 33.89
CA PRO A 185 -3.92 52.90 34.80
C PRO A 185 -4.33 53.54 36.14
N SER A 186 -3.61 53.26 37.24
CA SER A 186 -3.40 54.20 38.36
C SER A 186 -2.51 53.62 39.48
N GLY A 187 -1.46 54.37 39.85
CA GLY A 187 -1.04 54.53 41.26
C GLY A 187 0.20 53.75 41.76
N PRO A 188 1.27 54.43 42.22
CA PRO A 188 2.50 53.82 42.74
C PRO A 188 2.59 53.84 44.29
N THR A 189 3.27 52.87 44.92
CA THR A 189 4.09 53.08 46.15
C THR A 189 4.98 51.88 46.50
N ASP A 190 6.29 52.11 46.42
CA ASP A 190 7.42 51.74 47.29
C ASP A 190 7.80 50.30 47.73
N PRO A 191 9.11 50.08 48.03
CA PRO A 191 9.75 48.77 48.08
C PRO A 191 10.00 48.25 49.51
N THR A 192 10.11 46.92 49.67
CA THR A 192 10.77 46.34 50.86
C THR A 192 11.41 44.98 50.57
N THR A 193 12.74 44.98 50.68
CA THR A 193 13.70 43.96 51.14
C THR A 193 13.19 42.55 51.47
N SER A 194 13.81 41.52 50.86
CA SER A 194 14.61 40.51 51.60
C SER A 194 15.21 39.46 50.66
N GLY A 195 16.52 39.26 50.78
CA GLY A 195 17.24 38.14 50.18
C GLY A 195 17.06 36.86 50.99
N ALA A 196 17.08 35.72 50.29
CA ALA A 196 17.34 34.41 50.86
C ALA A 196 17.83 33.44 49.77
N THR A 197 19.15 33.26 49.76
CA THR A 197 19.92 32.01 49.54
C THR A 197 19.28 30.87 48.74
N THR A 198 19.76 30.69 47.51
CA THR A 198 19.66 29.44 46.73
C THR A 198 20.77 28.47 47.16
N PRO A 199 20.48 27.21 47.54
CA PRO A 199 21.52 26.19 47.66
C PRO A 199 21.91 25.65 46.26
N PRO A 200 23.19 25.31 46.01
CA PRO A 200 23.59 24.79 44.71
C PRO A 200 23.04 23.37 44.51
N ALA A 201 22.36 23.18 43.37
CA ALA A 201 22.01 21.87 42.87
C ALA A 201 23.30 21.05 42.66
N GLY A 202 23.40 19.91 43.34
CA GLY A 202 24.37 18.88 43.00
C GLY A 202 24.15 18.38 41.58
N PRO A 203 25.17 17.79 40.92
CA PRO A 203 25.02 17.32 39.56
C PRO A 203 24.03 16.15 39.55
N ALA A 204 22.85 16.38 38.97
CA ALA A 204 22.00 15.30 38.51
C ALA A 204 22.79 14.57 37.41
N THR A 205 23.27 13.37 37.72
CA THR A 205 23.88 12.48 36.74
C THR A 205 22.82 12.07 35.73
N SER A 206 22.74 12.82 34.62
CA SER A 206 22.02 12.41 33.42
C SER A 206 22.81 11.27 32.75
N HIS A 207 22.51 10.04 33.13
CA HIS A 207 22.72 8.95 32.17
C HIS A 207 21.63 9.11 31.11
N ALA A 208 21.94 9.86 30.06
CA ALA A 208 21.16 9.83 28.84
C ALA A 208 21.27 8.41 28.28
N SER A 209 20.34 7.53 28.67
CA SER A 209 20.18 6.21 28.07
C SER A 209 19.77 6.42 26.61
N GLY A 210 20.72 6.31 25.70
CA GLY A 210 20.45 6.40 24.28
C GLY A 210 19.66 5.17 23.79
N VAL A 211 19.19 5.22 22.54
CA VAL A 211 18.53 4.11 21.86
C VAL A 211 19.22 3.90 20.52
N ALA A 212 19.73 2.69 20.28
CA ALA A 212 20.26 2.32 18.97
C ALA A 212 19.09 1.84 18.09
N LYS A 213 18.94 2.40 16.90
CA LYS A 213 17.97 1.94 15.90
C LYS A 213 18.69 1.13 14.82
N THR A 214 18.24 -0.09 14.57
CA THR A 214 18.59 -0.88 13.39
C THR A 214 17.34 -1.20 12.59
N GLU A 215 17.47 -1.36 11.28
CA GLU A 215 16.33 -1.54 10.40
C GLU A 215 16.68 -2.47 9.24
N ASP A 216 15.80 -3.43 8.96
CA ASP A 216 15.92 -4.37 7.85
C ASP A 216 14.59 -4.46 7.06
N ALA A 217 14.49 -5.45 6.17
CA ALA A 217 13.34 -5.66 5.31
C ALA A 217 12.05 -6.05 6.07
N THR A 218 12.18 -6.55 7.29
CA THR A 218 11.10 -7.16 8.08
C THR A 218 10.83 -6.42 9.40
N SER A 219 11.74 -5.55 9.85
CA SER A 219 11.55 -4.87 11.13
C SER A 219 12.40 -3.61 11.31
N ILE A 220 11.94 -2.76 12.24
CA ILE A 220 12.76 -1.74 12.92
C ILE A 220 13.00 -2.23 14.35
N THR A 221 14.25 -2.34 14.77
CA THR A 221 14.63 -2.71 16.13
C THR A 221 15.20 -1.52 16.87
N LEU A 222 14.62 -1.21 18.03
CA LEU A 222 15.08 -0.20 18.97
C LEU A 222 15.72 -0.91 20.17
N THR A 223 17.04 -0.78 20.27
CA THR A 223 17.85 -1.43 21.30
C THR A 223 18.23 -0.40 22.38
N PRO A 224 18.05 -0.72 23.67
CA PRO A 224 18.51 0.15 24.76
C PRO A 224 20.03 0.33 24.72
N GLN A 225 20.53 1.56 24.85
CA GLN A 225 21.96 1.82 25.06
C GLN A 225 22.27 1.98 26.56
N GLY A 226 23.47 1.58 26.97
CA GLY A 226 23.89 1.60 28.38
C GLY A 226 23.50 0.34 29.16
N VAL A 227 22.65 -0.51 28.58
CA VAL A 227 22.48 -1.90 28.99
C VAL A 227 23.49 -2.72 28.17
N PRO A 228 24.38 -3.53 28.78
CA PRO A 228 25.32 -4.33 28.00
C PRO A 228 24.57 -5.22 27.01
N GLU A 229 25.16 -5.45 25.84
CA GLU A 229 24.52 -6.26 24.80
C GLU A 229 24.10 -7.63 25.35
N GLY A 230 22.85 -8.03 25.11
CA GLY A 230 22.27 -9.26 25.67
C GLY A 230 21.82 -9.20 27.14
N LYS A 231 21.84 -8.01 27.78
CA LYS A 231 21.34 -7.83 29.17
C LYS A 231 19.94 -7.24 29.27
N ALA A 232 19.32 -6.81 28.16
CA ALA A 232 17.89 -6.50 28.18
C ALA A 232 17.16 -7.81 28.51
N THR A 233 16.42 -7.85 29.62
CA THR A 233 15.74 -9.08 30.05
C THR A 233 14.31 -9.14 29.55
N THR A 234 13.76 -8.02 29.09
CA THR A 234 12.41 -7.92 28.52
C THR A 234 12.39 -7.30 27.13
N GLY A 235 11.47 -7.79 26.31
CA GLY A 235 11.28 -7.32 24.93
C GLY A 235 9.81 -7.17 24.55
N LEU A 236 9.56 -6.29 23.59
CA LEU A 236 8.26 -6.09 22.94
C LEU A 236 8.42 -6.34 21.44
N VAL A 237 7.63 -7.24 20.87
CA VAL A 237 7.41 -7.27 19.42
C VAL A 237 6.07 -6.60 19.11
N PHE A 238 6.06 -5.63 18.19
CA PHE A 238 4.91 -4.80 17.90
C PHE A 238 4.46 -4.92 16.44
N TYR A 239 3.19 -5.30 16.25
CA TYR A 239 2.50 -5.36 14.97
C TYR A 239 1.83 -4.01 14.64
N PRO A 240 2.25 -3.31 13.57
CA PRO A 240 1.55 -2.11 13.09
C PRO A 240 0.08 -2.36 12.71
N GLY A 241 -0.70 -1.28 12.73
CA GLY A 241 -2.04 -1.25 12.14
C GLY A 241 -2.04 -1.49 10.62
N ALA A 242 -3.19 -1.90 10.08
CA ALA A 242 -3.33 -2.25 8.68
C ALA A 242 -2.90 -1.08 7.77
N LYS A 243 -1.95 -1.37 6.88
CA LYS A 243 -1.35 -0.44 5.93
C LYS A 243 -0.63 0.75 6.57
N VAL A 244 -0.39 0.75 7.87
CA VAL A 244 0.36 1.83 8.53
C VAL A 244 1.86 1.56 8.42
N ASP A 245 2.64 2.56 8.03
CA ASP A 245 4.11 2.47 8.07
C ASP A 245 4.60 2.14 9.49
N ALA A 246 5.49 1.16 9.61
CA ALA A 246 6.11 0.79 10.89
C ALA A 246 6.83 1.97 11.57
N HIS A 247 7.31 2.94 10.78
CA HIS A 247 7.90 4.18 11.30
C HIS A 247 6.94 5.00 12.18
N ALA A 248 5.64 4.90 11.94
CA ALA A 248 4.61 5.63 12.68
C ALA A 248 4.55 5.26 14.17
N TYR A 249 5.16 4.14 14.58
CA TYR A 249 5.18 3.73 15.99
C TYR A 249 6.52 4.00 16.67
N GLN A 250 7.51 4.56 15.97
CA GLN A 250 8.85 4.75 16.52
C GLN A 250 8.81 5.71 17.71
N ASP A 251 8.13 6.84 17.61
CA ASP A 251 8.16 7.85 18.67
C ASP A 251 7.35 7.42 19.91
N VAL A 252 6.23 6.71 19.73
CA VAL A 252 5.43 6.17 20.84
C VAL A 252 6.09 4.95 21.52
N LEU A 253 6.94 4.20 20.82
CA LEU A 253 7.59 3.00 21.40
C LEU A 253 9.05 3.21 21.82
N LYS A 254 9.75 4.21 21.27
CA LYS A 254 11.14 4.53 21.63
C LYS A 254 11.35 4.78 23.12
N PRO A 255 10.41 5.38 23.90
CA PRO A 255 10.56 5.51 25.34
C PRO A 255 10.72 4.17 26.06
N LEU A 256 10.08 3.10 25.59
CA LEU A 256 10.23 1.75 26.15
C LEU A 256 11.67 1.24 25.95
N ALA A 257 12.25 1.51 24.77
CA ALA A 257 13.65 1.21 24.52
C ALA A 257 14.60 2.05 25.39
N ALA A 258 14.32 3.33 25.58
CA ALA A 258 15.10 4.18 26.48
C ALA A 258 15.04 3.70 27.95
N ALA A 259 13.94 3.04 28.35
CA ALA A 259 13.76 2.44 29.67
C ALA A 259 14.39 1.05 29.83
N GLY A 260 15.10 0.52 28.81
CA GLY A 260 15.83 -0.74 28.90
C GLY A 260 15.15 -1.95 28.27
N HIS A 261 14.00 -1.80 27.61
CA HIS A 261 13.31 -2.89 26.93
C HIS A 261 13.79 -3.00 25.47
N LEU A 262 13.98 -4.20 24.94
CA LEU A 262 14.14 -4.33 23.49
C LEU A 262 12.78 -4.09 22.83
N VAL A 263 12.72 -3.31 21.76
CA VAL A 263 11.49 -3.14 20.96
C VAL A 263 11.76 -3.52 19.52
N VAL A 264 10.92 -4.39 18.94
CA VAL A 264 10.95 -4.75 17.52
C VAL A 264 9.61 -4.38 16.90
N ILE A 265 9.60 -3.41 16.00
CA ILE A 265 8.42 -2.99 15.23
C ILE A 265 8.45 -3.70 13.89
N LEU A 266 7.42 -4.51 13.64
CA LEU A 266 7.36 -5.37 12.46
C LEU A 266 7.02 -4.60 11.18
N LYS A 267 7.53 -5.08 10.04
CA LYS A 267 7.18 -4.59 8.70
C LYS A 267 6.39 -5.69 8.00
N GLU A 268 5.08 -5.54 8.03
CA GLU A 268 4.18 -6.58 7.53
C GLU A 268 4.13 -6.65 6.00
N PRO A 269 4.07 -7.85 5.40
CA PRO A 269 3.84 -8.00 3.97
C PRO A 269 2.57 -7.26 3.55
N LEU A 270 2.71 -6.37 2.56
CA LEU A 270 1.61 -5.52 2.06
C LEU A 270 0.95 -4.64 3.14
N GLY A 271 1.59 -4.46 4.30
CA GLY A 271 1.04 -3.77 5.45
C GLY A 271 -0.09 -4.53 6.17
N ILE A 272 -0.19 -5.85 5.99
CA ILE A 272 -1.27 -6.66 6.57
C ILE A 272 -0.66 -7.78 7.42
N SER A 273 -0.77 -7.65 8.74
CA SER A 273 -0.20 -8.59 9.72
C SER A 273 -0.75 -10.02 9.63
N LEU A 274 -1.96 -10.19 9.07
CA LEU A 274 -2.55 -11.51 8.85
C LEU A 274 -1.85 -12.33 7.75
N LEU A 275 -0.97 -11.72 6.94
CA LEU A 275 -0.24 -12.41 5.87
C LEU A 275 1.03 -13.12 6.36
N ASP A 276 1.51 -12.78 7.56
CA ASP A 276 2.65 -13.44 8.21
C ASP A 276 2.42 -13.54 9.73
N PRO A 277 1.48 -14.40 10.17
CA PRO A 277 1.12 -14.51 11.58
C PRO A 277 2.28 -15.02 12.47
N GLY A 278 3.35 -15.56 11.88
CA GLY A 278 4.53 -16.07 12.59
C GLY A 278 5.65 -15.03 12.73
N GLN A 279 5.50 -13.82 12.20
CA GLN A 279 6.60 -12.86 12.11
C GLN A 279 7.20 -12.50 13.47
N ALA A 280 6.38 -12.40 14.52
CA ALA A 280 6.89 -12.15 15.87
C ALA A 280 7.82 -13.24 16.40
N ARG A 281 7.59 -14.52 16.04
CA ARG A 281 8.48 -15.61 16.43
C ARG A 281 9.88 -15.39 15.87
N ALA A 282 9.98 -15.06 14.58
CA ALA A 282 11.26 -14.80 13.94
C ALA A 282 11.99 -13.60 14.57
N ALA A 283 11.26 -12.58 15.04
CA ALA A 283 11.85 -11.47 15.79
C ALA A 283 12.36 -11.92 17.17
N MET A 284 11.56 -12.68 17.93
CA MET A 284 11.94 -13.20 19.25
C MET A 284 13.19 -14.09 19.17
N ASP A 285 13.23 -15.01 18.21
CA ASP A 285 14.33 -15.98 18.05
C ASP A 285 15.67 -15.31 17.71
N ARG A 286 15.68 -14.12 17.09
CA ARG A 286 16.89 -13.33 16.82
C ARG A 286 17.50 -12.71 18.08
N HIS A 287 16.76 -12.71 19.19
CA HIS A 287 17.17 -12.08 20.45
C HIS A 287 17.04 -13.07 21.62
N PRO A 288 17.82 -14.17 21.63
CA PRO A 288 17.73 -15.21 22.66
C PRO A 288 18.13 -14.76 24.07
N GLY A 289 18.71 -13.57 24.22
CA GLY A 289 19.03 -12.97 25.52
C GLY A 289 17.82 -12.36 26.25
N ILE A 290 16.68 -12.22 25.57
CA ILE A 290 15.44 -11.73 26.20
C ILE A 290 14.75 -12.90 26.91
N GLY A 291 14.62 -12.79 28.23
CA GLY A 291 14.00 -13.84 29.07
C GLY A 291 12.48 -13.76 29.15
N SER A 292 11.89 -12.60 28.84
CA SER A 292 10.44 -12.39 28.92
C SER A 292 9.95 -11.46 27.82
N TRP A 293 8.95 -11.92 27.09
CA TRP A 293 8.42 -11.23 25.92
C TRP A 293 6.99 -10.78 26.10
N ALA A 294 6.74 -9.54 25.70
CA ALA A 294 5.42 -9.08 25.31
C ALA A 294 5.30 -9.09 23.78
N VAL A 295 4.10 -9.36 23.29
CA VAL A 295 3.70 -8.97 21.93
C VAL A 295 2.62 -7.91 22.03
N GLY A 296 2.59 -7.01 21.05
CA GLY A 296 1.60 -5.96 21.02
C GLY A 296 1.23 -5.57 19.60
N GLY A 297 0.19 -4.77 19.48
CA GLY A 297 -0.12 -4.21 18.18
C GLY A 297 -1.26 -3.22 18.21
N HIS A 298 -1.34 -2.46 17.13
CA HIS A 298 -2.36 -1.45 16.93
C HIS A 298 -3.44 -1.97 15.96
N SER A 299 -4.72 -1.77 16.28
CA SER A 299 -5.82 -2.12 15.37
C SER A 299 -5.76 -3.58 14.89
N LEU A 300 -5.72 -3.85 13.57
CA LEU A 300 -5.50 -5.20 13.00
C LEU A 300 -4.22 -5.87 13.51
N GLY A 301 -3.16 -5.10 13.78
CA GLY A 301 -1.93 -5.60 14.38
C GLY A 301 -2.16 -6.16 15.78
N GLY A 302 -3.01 -5.52 16.59
CA GLY A 302 -3.36 -6.04 17.93
C GLY A 302 -4.17 -7.34 17.88
N VAL A 303 -5.05 -7.49 16.87
CA VAL A 303 -5.74 -8.77 16.59
C VAL A 303 -4.70 -9.86 16.29
N SER A 304 -3.69 -9.55 15.48
CA SER A 304 -2.63 -10.49 15.11
C SER A 304 -1.71 -10.82 16.29
N ALA A 305 -1.36 -9.82 17.10
CA ALA A 305 -0.58 -9.98 18.33
C ALA A 305 -1.31 -10.91 19.32
N SER A 306 -2.62 -10.74 19.50
CA SER A 306 -3.41 -11.59 20.38
C SER A 306 -3.51 -13.04 19.87
N ALA A 307 -3.68 -13.23 18.56
CA ALA A 307 -3.69 -14.56 17.95
C ALA A 307 -2.32 -15.25 18.10
N PHE A 308 -1.23 -14.49 18.00
CA PHE A 308 0.12 -14.98 18.24
C PHE A 308 0.29 -15.39 19.71
N ALA A 309 -0.07 -14.53 20.67
CA ALA A 309 0.00 -14.83 22.10
C ALA A 309 -0.81 -16.08 22.47
N ALA A 310 -2.04 -16.21 21.96
CA ALA A 310 -2.88 -17.39 22.18
C ALA A 310 -2.26 -18.70 21.69
N SER A 311 -1.35 -18.62 20.71
CA SER A 311 -0.67 -19.79 20.13
C SER A 311 0.73 -20.03 20.71
N ASN A 312 1.23 -19.15 21.59
CA ASN A 312 2.62 -19.14 22.08
C ASN A 312 2.68 -18.83 23.58
N HIS A 313 2.69 -19.87 24.42
CA HIS A 313 2.65 -19.74 25.89
C HIS A 313 3.95 -19.20 26.53
N ASP A 314 5.01 -19.01 25.75
CA ASP A 314 6.23 -18.32 26.18
C ASP A 314 6.11 -16.79 26.10
N VAL A 315 4.98 -16.27 25.60
CA VAL A 315 4.63 -14.85 25.64
C VAL A 315 4.02 -14.52 27.01
N ALA A 316 4.70 -13.66 27.77
CA ALA A 316 4.27 -13.24 29.11
C ALA A 316 3.30 -12.04 29.08
N GLY A 317 3.31 -11.25 28.00
CA GLY A 317 2.56 -10.00 27.90
C GLY A 317 1.83 -9.79 26.57
N LEU A 318 0.64 -9.18 26.63
CA LEU A 318 -0.10 -8.68 25.47
C LEU A 318 -0.43 -7.18 25.61
N LEU A 319 0.03 -6.37 24.67
CA LEU A 319 -0.22 -4.93 24.61
C LEU A 319 -1.15 -4.57 23.44
N LEU A 320 -2.40 -4.21 23.73
CA LEU A 320 -3.41 -3.86 22.72
C LEU A 320 -3.58 -2.33 22.63
N PHE A 321 -3.25 -1.76 21.48
CA PHE A 321 -3.48 -0.35 21.15
C PHE A 321 -4.69 -0.23 20.23
N ALA A 322 -5.77 0.41 20.71
CA ALA A 322 -7.02 0.58 19.96
C ALA A 322 -7.44 -0.73 19.23
N SER A 323 -7.44 -1.84 19.97
CA SER A 323 -7.63 -3.17 19.41
C SER A 323 -8.32 -4.10 20.42
N TYR A 324 -8.64 -5.30 19.98
CA TYR A 324 -9.34 -6.34 20.73
C TYR A 324 -8.78 -7.72 20.31
N PRO A 325 -8.89 -8.75 21.16
CA PRO A 325 -8.35 -10.06 20.83
C PRO A 325 -9.07 -10.71 19.65
N ALA A 326 -8.36 -11.57 18.91
CA ALA A 326 -8.91 -12.36 17.81
C ALA A 326 -9.90 -13.44 18.26
N GLY A 327 -9.80 -13.87 19.53
CA GLY A 327 -10.61 -14.95 20.10
C GLY A 327 -10.63 -14.89 21.63
N ASN A 328 -11.25 -15.89 22.26
CA ASN A 328 -11.32 -15.99 23.72
C ASN A 328 -9.96 -16.40 24.32
N MET A 329 -9.49 -15.62 25.28
CA MET A 329 -8.26 -15.82 26.05
C MET A 329 -8.51 -15.62 27.56
N ALA A 330 -9.79 -15.63 28.00
CA ALA A 330 -10.17 -15.31 29.38
C ALA A 330 -9.56 -16.26 30.43
N ASP A 331 -9.28 -17.51 30.03
CA ASP A 331 -8.73 -18.54 30.90
C ASP A 331 -7.19 -18.56 30.93
N ASP A 332 -6.52 -17.65 30.20
CA ASP A 332 -5.06 -17.56 30.20
C ASP A 332 -4.55 -16.77 31.42
N GLY A 333 -4.40 -17.49 32.54
CA GLY A 333 -3.92 -16.92 33.79
C GLY A 333 -2.42 -16.55 33.81
N GLY A 334 -1.65 -16.95 32.80
CA GLY A 334 -0.22 -16.63 32.68
C GLY A 334 0.04 -15.35 31.90
N LEU A 335 -0.92 -14.90 31.10
CA LEU A 335 -0.78 -13.74 30.24
C LEU A 335 -1.17 -12.44 30.95
N SER A 336 -0.21 -11.53 31.08
CA SER A 336 -0.50 -10.15 31.51
C SER A 336 -0.99 -9.33 30.32
N VAL A 337 -2.13 -8.64 30.44
CA VAL A 337 -2.71 -7.87 29.33
C VAL A 337 -2.92 -6.42 29.71
N LEU A 338 -2.47 -5.51 28.84
CA LEU A 338 -2.81 -4.09 28.86
C LEU A 338 -3.59 -3.72 27.59
N SER A 339 -4.80 -3.19 27.76
CA SER A 339 -5.65 -2.71 26.68
C SER A 339 -5.82 -1.19 26.78
N ILE A 340 -5.23 -0.45 25.86
CA ILE A 340 -5.35 1.01 25.77
C ILE A 340 -6.29 1.36 24.60
N SER A 341 -7.29 2.19 24.86
CA SER A 341 -8.34 2.58 23.89
C SER A 341 -8.56 4.09 23.88
N GLY A 342 -9.08 4.65 22.79
CA GLY A 342 -9.50 6.06 22.72
C GLY A 342 -11.00 6.21 22.96
N SER A 343 -11.44 7.23 23.70
CA SER A 343 -12.88 7.43 23.95
C SER A 343 -13.64 7.93 22.71
N ASN A 344 -12.93 8.50 21.73
CA ASN A 344 -13.49 9.05 20.50
C ASN A 344 -13.08 8.22 19.26
N ASP A 345 -12.52 7.03 19.47
CA ASP A 345 -12.14 6.11 18.40
C ASP A 345 -13.39 5.60 17.66
N GLY A 346 -13.45 5.86 16.35
CA GLY A 346 -14.54 5.46 15.46
C GLY A 346 -14.34 4.11 14.77
N LEU A 347 -13.15 3.49 14.87
CA LEU A 347 -12.84 2.19 14.26
C LEU A 347 -12.90 1.08 15.30
N SER A 348 -12.14 1.22 16.39
CA SER A 348 -12.14 0.35 17.56
C SER A 348 -12.96 1.00 18.66
N THR A 349 -14.25 1.17 18.37
CA THR A 349 -15.15 1.99 19.19
C THR A 349 -15.19 1.54 20.65
N PRO A 350 -15.51 2.46 21.59
CA PRO A 350 -15.69 2.10 23.00
C PRO A 350 -16.62 0.90 23.21
N GLU A 351 -17.66 0.75 22.39
CA GLU A 351 -18.58 -0.39 22.42
C GLU A 351 -17.90 -1.69 22.02
N LYS A 352 -17.05 -1.69 20.98
CA LYS A 352 -16.28 -2.87 20.57
C LYS A 352 -15.28 -3.29 21.66
N ILE A 353 -14.63 -2.31 22.29
CA ILE A 353 -13.70 -2.56 23.41
C ILE A 353 -14.45 -3.09 24.63
N ALA A 354 -15.62 -2.53 24.96
CA ALA A 354 -16.45 -3.03 26.05
C ALA A 354 -16.94 -4.47 25.80
N ALA A 355 -17.34 -4.78 24.56
CA ALA A 355 -17.79 -6.11 24.17
C ALA A 355 -16.68 -7.16 24.17
N SER A 356 -15.41 -6.76 24.03
CA SER A 356 -14.27 -7.67 24.02
C SER A 356 -13.72 -8.01 25.41
N LYS A 357 -14.09 -7.26 26.46
CA LYS A 357 -13.59 -7.51 27.83
C LYS A 357 -13.77 -8.95 28.33
N PRO A 358 -14.92 -9.63 28.09
CA PRO A 358 -15.10 -11.02 28.52
C PRO A 358 -14.19 -12.02 27.80
N LEU A 359 -13.50 -11.62 26.73
CA LEU A 359 -12.58 -12.46 25.97
C LEU A 359 -11.14 -12.37 26.47
N LEU A 360 -10.85 -11.49 27.43
CA LEU A 360 -9.51 -11.29 27.96
C LEU A 360 -9.44 -11.76 29.42
N PRO A 361 -8.23 -12.07 29.94
CA PRO A 361 -8.06 -12.46 31.34
C PRO A 361 -8.70 -11.45 32.29
N PRO A 362 -9.31 -11.88 33.41
CA PRO A 362 -9.94 -10.97 34.37
C PRO A 362 -8.95 -10.01 35.04
N THR A 363 -7.65 -10.31 34.98
CA THR A 363 -6.54 -9.47 35.44
C THR A 363 -6.11 -8.39 34.43
N THR A 364 -6.78 -8.31 33.26
CA THR A 364 -6.48 -7.32 32.23
C THR A 364 -6.61 -5.89 32.76
N THR A 365 -5.58 -5.08 32.52
CA THR A 365 -5.62 -3.64 32.79
C THR A 365 -6.22 -2.91 31.59
N TYR A 366 -7.24 -2.08 31.82
CA TYR A 366 -7.87 -1.26 30.79
C TYR A 366 -7.59 0.21 31.02
N VAL A 367 -7.12 0.89 29.99
CA VAL A 367 -6.88 2.33 29.97
C VAL A 367 -7.67 2.95 28.82
N THR A 368 -8.32 4.08 29.10
CA THR A 368 -8.99 4.88 28.08
C THR A 368 -8.37 6.26 28.03
N VAL A 369 -7.82 6.63 26.88
CA VAL A 369 -7.36 7.97 26.55
C VAL A 369 -8.59 8.81 26.23
N VAL A 370 -8.99 9.66 27.17
CA VAL A 370 -10.15 10.54 27.01
C VAL A 370 -9.87 11.55 25.89
N GLY A 371 -10.81 11.68 24.96
CA GLY A 371 -10.67 12.46 23.73
C GLY A 371 -9.79 11.82 22.66
N GLY A 372 -9.14 10.68 22.95
CA GLY A 372 -8.26 9.99 22.02
C GLY A 372 -9.02 9.36 20.85
N VAL A 373 -8.43 9.39 19.67
CA VAL A 373 -8.90 8.75 18.43
C VAL A 373 -7.94 7.65 17.99
N HIS A 374 -8.36 6.78 17.07
CA HIS A 374 -7.59 5.64 16.58
C HIS A 374 -6.23 6.07 16.00
N ALA A 375 -6.18 7.15 15.22
CA ALA A 375 -4.93 7.59 14.63
C ALA A 375 -3.95 8.23 15.61
N PHE A 376 -4.28 8.38 16.89
CA PHE A 376 -3.32 8.91 17.88
C PHE A 376 -2.41 7.83 18.47
N PHE A 377 -2.67 6.55 18.20
CA PHE A 377 -1.83 5.43 18.61
C PHE A 377 -0.57 5.24 17.74
N GLY A 378 -0.41 6.05 16.69
CA GLY A 378 0.80 6.14 15.87
C GLY A 378 0.77 7.39 14.99
N ASP A 379 1.91 7.76 14.42
CA ASP A 379 2.11 9.01 13.68
C ASP A 379 1.94 8.81 12.17
N TYR A 380 0.70 8.63 11.71
CA TYR A 380 0.41 8.35 10.29
C TYR A 380 -0.69 9.23 9.67
N GLY A 381 -1.02 10.33 10.36
CA GLY A 381 -2.03 11.28 9.92
C GLY A 381 -3.47 10.84 10.18
N GLU A 382 -4.42 11.60 9.66
CA GLU A 382 -5.83 11.28 9.74
C GLU A 382 -6.19 10.11 8.83
N GLN A 383 -7.18 9.31 9.25
CA GLN A 383 -7.75 8.24 8.43
C GLN A 383 -9.27 8.33 8.34
N PRO A 384 -9.87 7.83 7.24
CA PRO A 384 -11.32 7.77 7.13
C PRO A 384 -11.94 6.94 8.26
N GLY A 385 -12.92 7.52 8.98
CA GLY A 385 -13.68 6.85 10.03
C GLY A 385 -13.12 6.96 11.45
N ASP A 386 -12.03 7.71 11.66
CA ASP A 386 -11.32 7.81 12.94
C ASP A 386 -12.12 8.39 14.10
N GLY A 387 -12.92 9.43 13.83
CA GLY A 387 -13.59 10.22 14.86
C GLY A 387 -13.04 11.64 14.94
N VAL A 388 -13.52 12.42 15.90
CA VAL A 388 -13.06 13.80 16.14
C VAL A 388 -12.26 13.83 17.44
N PRO A 389 -10.98 14.25 17.42
CA PRO A 389 -10.15 14.28 18.61
C PRO A 389 -10.66 15.32 19.61
N GLY A 390 -10.72 14.92 20.88
CA GLY A 390 -11.03 15.79 22.03
C GLY A 390 -9.81 16.18 22.87
N VAL A 391 -8.62 15.72 22.48
CA VAL A 391 -7.33 15.96 23.13
C VAL A 391 -6.26 16.17 22.04
N SER A 392 -5.08 16.69 22.38
CA SER A 392 -3.97 16.72 21.40
C SER A 392 -3.36 15.32 21.20
N ARG A 393 -2.69 15.13 20.06
CA ARG A 393 -1.96 13.88 19.76
C ARG A 393 -0.85 13.64 20.78
N GLU A 394 -0.13 14.68 21.13
CA GLU A 394 0.99 14.64 22.05
C GLU A 394 0.54 14.21 23.45
N GLU A 395 -0.55 14.77 23.97
CA GLU A 395 -1.12 14.39 25.27
C GLU A 395 -1.66 12.95 25.25
N ALA A 396 -2.31 12.52 24.16
CA ALA A 396 -2.76 11.14 24.01
C ALA A 396 -1.57 10.16 24.01
N GLN A 397 -0.52 10.45 23.24
CA GLN A 397 0.67 9.61 23.16
C GLN A 397 1.46 9.59 24.47
N GLN A 398 1.53 10.70 25.21
CA GLN A 398 2.13 10.72 26.55
C GLN A 398 1.44 9.73 27.49
N GLN A 399 0.11 9.66 27.47
CA GLN A 399 -0.66 8.70 28.27
C GLN A 399 -0.40 7.26 27.80
N ILE A 400 -0.43 7.01 26.48
CA ILE A 400 -0.14 5.70 25.88
C ILE A 400 1.25 5.20 26.29
N VAL A 401 2.26 6.07 26.19
CA VAL A 401 3.65 5.78 26.56
C VAL A 401 3.76 5.47 28.05
N ALA A 402 3.17 6.30 28.91
CA ALA A 402 3.26 6.13 30.36
C ALA A 402 2.71 4.77 30.82
N GLU A 403 1.54 4.37 30.31
CA GLU A 403 0.92 3.10 30.68
C GLU A 403 1.65 1.91 30.05
N SER A 404 2.16 2.06 28.82
CA SER A 404 2.97 1.02 28.17
C SER A 404 4.29 0.78 28.91
N LEU A 405 4.96 1.84 29.38
CA LEU A 405 6.17 1.74 30.20
C LEU A 405 5.89 1.01 31.51
N ARG A 406 4.82 1.41 32.22
CA ARG A 406 4.42 0.77 33.47
C ARG A 406 4.19 -0.74 33.30
N PHE A 407 3.50 -1.12 32.23
CA PHE A 407 3.25 -2.52 31.90
C PHE A 407 4.53 -3.30 31.62
N MET A 408 5.43 -2.75 30.80
CA MET A 408 6.69 -3.41 30.47
C MET A 408 7.63 -3.53 31.68
N ASP A 409 7.66 -2.53 32.56
CA ASP A 409 8.42 -2.58 33.82
C ASP A 409 7.87 -3.64 34.78
N GLN A 410 6.55 -3.80 34.86
CA GLN A 410 5.92 -4.86 35.66
C GLN A 410 6.28 -6.26 35.13
N LEU A 411 6.26 -6.46 33.81
CA LEU A 411 6.72 -7.71 33.19
C LEU A 411 8.19 -7.99 33.52
N ARG A 412 9.04 -6.96 33.48
CA ARG A 412 10.46 -7.08 33.85
C ARG A 412 10.63 -7.50 35.31
N ALA A 413 9.86 -6.92 36.21
CA ALA A 413 9.94 -7.24 37.64
C ALA A 413 9.42 -8.66 37.98
N ALA A 414 8.56 -9.23 37.13
CA ALA A 414 8.02 -10.57 37.29
C ALA A 414 8.91 -11.68 36.67
N SER A 415 9.96 -11.30 35.95
CA SER A 415 10.92 -12.18 35.25
C SER A 415 12.20 -12.34 36.06
#